data_AF-A0A832ZMV8-F1
#
_entry.id   AF-A0A832ZMV8-F1
#
_cell.length_a   1.000
_cell.length_b   1.000
_cell.length_c   1.000
_cell.angle_alpha   90.00
_cell.angle_beta   90.00
_cell.angle_gamma   90.00
#
_symmetry.space_group_name_H-M   'P 1'
#
loop_
_entity.id
_entity.type
_entity.pdbx_description
1 polymer ?
#
loop_
_entity_poly.entity_id
_entity_poly.type
_entity_poly.pdbx_seq_one_letter_code
_entity_poly.pdbx_strand_id
1 'polypeptide(L)'
;MVEVKFTTRAANDPVYAVTVGLSGPLKSSLPIEEKSKINKISRKLTKHLAYKVLEILAKNGYSIPLSEDYLVKINGTVSFDYKEVNGDFEVTVNSYNIEISVFKRERTIRVQTSTSVESVEKE
;
A
#
# COMPACT_ATOMS: atom_id res chain seq x y z
N MET A 1 -13.77 17.19 4.30
CA MET A 1 -12.34 16.88 4.49
C MET A 1 -12.19 15.69 5.43
N VAL A 2 -11.52 14.64 4.96
CA VAL A 2 -11.23 13.42 5.71
C VAL A 2 -9.72 13.28 5.84
N GLU A 3 -9.24 12.98 7.04
CA GLU A 3 -7.83 12.73 7.32
C GLU A 3 -7.63 11.26 7.69
N VAL A 4 -6.63 10.63 7.07
CA VAL A 4 -6.36 9.21 7.24
C VAL A 4 -4.87 8.99 7.47
N LYS A 5 -4.55 8.34 8.60
CA LYS A 5 -3.22 7.81 8.87
C LYS A 5 -3.06 6.46 8.19
N PHE A 6 -1.93 6.25 7.53
CA PHE A 6 -1.64 4.99 6.87
C PHE A 6 -0.21 4.52 7.14
N THR A 7 -0.10 3.21 7.19
CA THR A 7 1.18 2.50 7.27
C THR A 7 1.11 1.34 6.29
N THR A 8 2.05 1.30 5.36
CA THR A 8 2.08 0.27 4.34
C THR A 8 3.51 -0.22 4.13
N ARG A 9 3.62 -1.51 3.80
CA ARG A 9 4.84 -2.08 3.24
C ARG A 9 4.64 -2.13 1.74
N ALA A 10 5.52 -1.46 0.99
CA ALA A 10 5.48 -1.58 -0.46
C ALA A 10 5.92 -3.01 -0.80
N ALA A 11 5.08 -3.77 -1.50
CA ALA A 11 5.57 -4.87 -2.29
C ALA A 11 6.27 -4.27 -3.51
N ASN A 12 7.53 -4.61 -3.75
CA ASN A 12 8.20 -4.35 -5.03
C ASN A 12 7.57 -5.27 -6.08
N ASP A 13 6.35 -4.95 -6.50
CA ASP A 13 5.68 -5.62 -7.60
C ASP A 13 6.20 -5.00 -8.91
N PRO A 14 6.73 -5.79 -9.86
CA PRO A 14 7.21 -5.27 -11.14
C PRO A 14 6.12 -4.54 -11.95
N VAL A 15 4.83 -4.80 -11.68
CA VAL A 15 3.69 -4.11 -12.30
C VAL A 15 3.28 -2.85 -11.54
N TYR A 16 3.53 -2.81 -10.23
CA TYR A 16 3.18 -1.70 -9.32
C TYR A 16 4.35 -1.42 -8.38
N ALA A 17 5.30 -0.60 -8.83
CA ALA A 17 6.57 -0.35 -8.15
C ALA A 17 6.44 0.01 -6.64
N VAL A 18 5.29 0.55 -6.20
CA VAL A 18 4.92 0.70 -4.78
C VAL A 18 3.40 0.54 -4.63
N THR A 19 2.94 -0.39 -3.78
CA THR A 19 1.52 -0.50 -3.40
C THR A 19 1.28 0.11 -2.02
N VAL A 20 0.31 1.03 -1.89
CA VAL A 20 -0.08 1.66 -0.62
C VAL A 20 -1.41 1.10 -0.10
N GLY A 21 -1.37 0.37 1.00
CA GLY A 21 -2.56 -0.19 1.65
C GLY A 21 -3.30 0.83 2.53
N LEU A 22 -4.53 1.19 2.13
CA LEU A 22 -5.38 2.17 2.83
C LEU A 22 -6.73 1.60 3.29
N SER A 23 -7.00 0.33 3.01
CA SER A 23 -8.35 -0.27 3.12
C SER A 23 -8.87 -0.37 4.57
N GLY A 24 -8.01 -0.56 5.56
CA GLY A 24 -8.38 -0.55 6.98
C GLY A 24 -8.73 0.87 7.47
N PRO A 25 -7.78 1.82 7.38
CA PRO A 25 -8.01 3.19 7.82
C PRO A 25 -9.20 3.90 7.16
N LEU A 26 -9.47 3.62 5.88
CA LEU A 26 -10.60 4.22 5.17
C LEU A 26 -11.97 3.75 5.65
N LYS A 27 -12.09 2.49 6.08
CA LYS A 27 -13.36 1.95 6.62
C LYS A 27 -13.76 2.62 7.94
N SER A 28 -12.79 3.02 8.74
CA SER A 28 -13.05 3.70 10.02
C SER A 28 -13.29 5.19 9.87
N SER A 29 -12.75 5.82 8.82
CA SER A 29 -12.78 7.28 8.65
C SER A 29 -13.89 7.78 7.72
N LEU A 30 -14.48 6.91 6.91
CA LEU A 30 -15.55 7.27 5.98
C LEU A 30 -16.92 6.85 6.55
N PRO A 31 -17.93 7.74 6.57
CA PRO A 31 -19.30 7.41 6.97
C PRO A 31 -20.06 6.65 5.86
N ILE A 32 -19.39 5.71 5.18
CA ILE A 32 -19.92 4.96 4.04
C ILE A 32 -19.93 3.48 4.42
N GLU A 33 -21.12 2.87 4.53
CA GLU A 33 -21.22 1.44 4.88
C GLU A 33 -20.94 0.51 3.69
N GLU A 34 -21.16 1.01 2.46
CA GLU A 34 -20.92 0.24 1.25
C GLU A 34 -19.43 0.03 0.97
N LYS A 35 -18.97 -1.20 1.20
CA LYS A 35 -17.59 -1.65 0.92
C LYS A 35 -17.14 -1.35 -0.52
N SER A 36 -18.05 -1.41 -1.50
CA SER A 36 -17.76 -1.11 -2.91
C SER A 36 -17.32 0.34 -3.12
N LYS A 37 -18.03 1.29 -2.49
CA LYS A 37 -17.73 2.73 -2.56
C LYS A 37 -16.41 3.05 -1.88
N ILE A 38 -16.16 2.48 -0.69
CA ILE A 38 -14.87 2.61 0.00
C ILE A 38 -13.72 2.08 -0.86
N ASN A 39 -13.91 0.95 -1.55
CA ASN A 39 -12.88 0.38 -2.43
C ASN A 39 -12.56 1.30 -3.62
N LYS A 40 -13.56 1.96 -4.21
CA LYS A 40 -13.34 2.94 -5.30
C LYS A 40 -12.48 4.11 -4.83
N ILE A 41 -12.83 4.71 -3.70
CA ILE A 41 -12.07 5.81 -3.08
C ILE A 41 -10.65 5.34 -2.74
N SER A 42 -10.53 4.18 -2.10
CA SER A 42 -9.24 3.58 -1.74
C SER A 42 -8.36 3.38 -2.96
N ARG A 43 -8.89 2.87 -4.07
CA ARG A 43 -8.10 2.62 -5.28
C ARG A 43 -7.57 3.91 -5.90
N LYS A 44 -8.39 4.97 -5.95
CA LYS A 44 -7.96 6.28 -6.46
C LYS A 44 -6.90 6.92 -5.56
N LEU A 45 -7.12 6.88 -4.25
CA LEU A 45 -6.18 7.43 -3.27
C LEU A 45 -4.85 6.67 -3.23
N THR A 46 -4.89 5.34 -3.22
CA THR A 46 -3.70 4.47 -3.30
C THR A 46 -2.89 4.74 -4.57
N LYS A 47 -3.55 4.89 -5.72
CA LYS A 47 -2.87 5.21 -6.99
C LYS A 47 -2.17 6.57 -6.92
N HIS A 48 -2.83 7.59 -6.39
CA HIS A 48 -2.25 8.92 -6.23
C HIS A 48 -1.03 8.91 -5.29
N LEU A 49 -1.16 8.28 -4.13
CA LEU A 49 -0.06 8.16 -3.16
C LEU A 49 1.10 7.33 -3.70
N ALA A 50 0.84 6.25 -4.44
CA ALA A 50 1.88 5.46 -5.07
C ALA A 50 2.75 6.30 -6.02
N TYR A 51 2.14 7.09 -6.91
CA TYR A 51 2.90 7.99 -7.79
C TYR A 51 3.71 9.01 -7.01
N LYS A 52 3.13 9.59 -5.94
CA LYS A 52 3.84 10.57 -5.11
C LYS A 52 5.06 9.95 -4.42
N VAL A 53 4.92 8.74 -3.90
CA VAL A 53 6.03 8.00 -3.29
C VAL A 53 7.14 7.72 -4.31
N LEU A 54 6.79 7.29 -5.53
CA LEU A 54 7.76 7.07 -6.60
C LEU A 54 8.50 8.36 -6.97
N GLU A 55 7.78 9.48 -7.07
CA GLU A 55 8.37 10.80 -7.32
C GLU A 55 9.36 11.20 -6.22
N ILE A 56 9.00 10.99 -4.94
CA ILE A 56 9.89 11.29 -3.82
C ILE A 56 11.13 10.40 -3.86
N LEU A 57 10.97 9.09 -4.09
CA LEU A 57 12.11 8.17 -4.21
C LEU A 57 13.06 8.55 -5.35
N ALA A 58 12.52 8.85 -6.53
CA ALA A 58 13.32 9.28 -7.68
C ALA A 58 14.07 10.59 -7.40
N LYS A 59 13.42 11.57 -6.76
CA LYS A 59 14.06 12.83 -6.34
C LYS A 59 15.18 12.64 -5.31
N ASN A 60 15.13 11.57 -4.53
CA ASN A 60 16.16 11.22 -3.55
C ASN A 60 17.21 10.24 -4.12
N GLY A 61 17.26 10.05 -5.44
CA GLY A 61 18.33 9.30 -6.12
C GLY A 61 18.11 7.79 -6.19
N TYR A 62 16.92 7.27 -5.83
CA TYR A 62 16.61 5.87 -5.99
C TYR A 62 16.16 5.55 -7.42
N SER A 63 16.64 4.44 -8.00
CA SER A 63 16.16 3.94 -9.28
C SER A 63 14.76 3.36 -9.14
N ILE A 64 13.89 3.61 -10.13
CA ILE A 64 12.53 3.09 -10.19
C ILE A 64 12.40 2.20 -11.46
N PRO A 65 11.92 0.94 -11.35
CA PRO A 65 11.51 0.28 -10.12
C PRO A 65 12.67 0.05 -9.14
N LEU A 66 12.36 0.05 -7.85
CA LEU A 66 13.35 -0.28 -6.82
C LEU A 66 13.82 -1.72 -7.02
N SER A 67 15.12 -1.95 -6.82
CA SER A 67 15.68 -3.30 -6.86
C SER A 67 15.06 -4.17 -5.77
N GLU A 68 14.95 -5.48 -6.03
CA GLU A 68 14.27 -6.43 -5.14
C GLU A 68 14.89 -6.45 -3.74
N ASP A 69 16.19 -6.20 -3.62
CA ASP A 69 16.90 -6.11 -2.34
C ASP A 69 16.45 -4.92 -1.48
N TYR A 70 15.66 -3.98 -1.97
CA TYR A 70 15.09 -2.93 -1.15
C TYR A 70 13.73 -3.30 -0.57
N LEU A 71 13.54 -2.97 0.70
CA LEU A 71 12.25 -2.95 1.38
C LEU A 71 11.89 -1.50 1.71
N VAL A 72 10.65 -1.11 1.44
CA VAL A 72 10.16 0.24 1.74
C VAL A 72 9.02 0.16 2.73
N LYS A 73 9.17 0.91 3.83
CA LYS A 73 8.09 1.21 4.76
C LYS A 73 7.63 2.64 4.52
N ILE A 74 6.34 2.82 4.32
CA ILE A 74 5.76 4.14 4.10
C ILE A 74 4.76 4.38 5.22
N ASN A 75 4.96 5.48 5.94
CA ASN A 75 4.03 5.98 6.93
C ASN A 75 3.57 7.36 6.49
N GLY A 76 2.36 7.74 6.87
CA GLY A 76 1.93 9.09 6.58
C GLY A 76 0.51 9.38 6.99
N THR A 77 0.15 10.61 6.72
CA THR A 77 -1.18 11.14 6.84
C THR A 77 -1.57 11.74 5.49
N VAL A 78 -2.80 11.47 5.05
CA VAL A 78 -3.36 12.11 3.86
C VAL A 78 -4.70 12.75 4.20
N SER A 79 -4.87 13.99 3.76
CA SER A 79 -6.13 14.73 3.85
C SER A 79 -6.72 14.87 2.46
N PHE A 80 -7.96 14.46 2.31
CA PHE A 80 -8.64 14.47 1.01
C PHE A 80 -10.13 14.81 1.17
N ASP A 81 -10.70 15.31 0.09
CA ASP A 81 -12.14 15.41 -0.12
C ASP A 81 -12.57 14.39 -1.16
N TYR A 82 -13.83 13.97 -1.06
CA TYR A 82 -14.44 13.11 -2.06
C TYR A 82 -15.85 13.57 -2.39
N LYS A 83 -16.24 13.38 -3.64
CA LYS A 83 -17.58 13.68 -4.13
C LYS A 83 -18.06 12.54 -5.02
N GLU A 84 -19.29 12.09 -4.81
CA GLU A 84 -19.94 11.15 -5.72
C GLU A 84 -20.51 11.92 -6.91
N VAL A 85 -20.10 11.53 -8.12
CA VAL A 85 -20.54 12.12 -9.39
C VAL A 85 -20.89 10.97 -10.33
N ASN A 86 -22.14 10.90 -10.77
CA ASN A 86 -22.63 9.88 -11.71
C ASN A 86 -22.28 8.43 -11.33
N GLY A 87 -22.30 8.10 -10.02
CA GLY A 87 -22.00 6.75 -9.52
C GLY A 87 -20.50 6.39 -9.44
N ASP A 88 -19.62 7.35 -9.70
CA ASP A 88 -18.19 7.26 -9.42
C ASP A 88 -17.76 8.30 -8.37
N PHE A 89 -16.58 8.13 -7.78
CA PHE A 89 -16.04 9.02 -6.77
C PHE A 89 -14.91 9.87 -7.34
N GLU A 90 -15.08 11.19 -7.34
CA GLU A 90 -13.95 12.10 -7.47
C GLU A 90 -13.26 12.22 -6.12
N VAL A 91 -11.93 12.14 -6.11
CA VAL A 91 -11.10 12.23 -4.90
C VAL A 91 -10.08 13.33 -5.14
N THR A 92 -10.12 14.36 -4.30
CA THR A 92 -9.20 15.50 -4.35
C THR A 92 -8.30 15.44 -3.13
N VAL A 93 -6.99 15.30 -3.36
CA VAL A 93 -6.00 15.30 -2.28
C VAL A 93 -5.64 16.74 -1.94
N ASN A 94 -5.86 17.14 -0.69
CA ASN A 94 -5.60 18.49 -0.22
C ASN A 94 -4.18 18.61 0.32
N SER A 95 -3.75 17.64 1.13
CA SER A 95 -2.42 17.61 1.70
C SER A 95 -1.99 16.18 2.05
N TYR A 96 -0.69 15.98 2.15
CA TYR A 96 -0.12 14.74 2.63
C TYR A 96 1.15 15.03 3.44
N ASN A 97 1.41 14.19 4.44
CA ASN A 97 2.67 14.09 5.14
C ASN A 97 3.14 12.64 4.99
N ILE A 98 4.28 12.42 4.33
CA ILE A 98 4.76 11.09 3.97
C ILE A 98 6.18 10.93 4.50
N GLU A 99 6.37 9.88 5.28
CA GLU A 99 7.67 9.38 5.73
C GLU A 99 7.97 8.06 5.02
N ILE A 100 9.14 7.99 4.37
CA ILE A 100 9.57 6.81 3.62
C ILE A 100 10.86 6.31 4.27
N SER A 101 10.81 5.11 4.84
CA SER A 101 11.99 4.40 5.33
C SER A 101 12.39 3.34 4.31
N VAL A 102 13.60 3.47 3.75
CA VAL A 102 14.15 2.52 2.79
C VAL A 102 15.20 1.64 3.49
N PHE A 103 15.02 0.33 3.41
CA PHE A 103 15.91 -0.67 4.01
C PHE A 103 16.51 -1.52 2.90
N LYS A 104 17.83 -1.74 2.96
CA LYS A 104 18.49 -2.71 2.08
C LYS A 104 18.50 -4.08 2.76
N ARG A 105 18.10 -5.11 2.04
CA ARG A 105 18.07 -6.50 2.51
C ARG A 105 19.50 -7.00 2.62
N GLU A 106 19.94 -7.23 3.84
CA GLU A 106 21.33 -7.67 4.10
C GLU A 106 21.48 -9.19 4.08
N ARG A 107 20.45 -9.94 4.50
CA ARG A 107 20.48 -11.41 4.60
C ARG A 107 19.12 -12.01 4.25
N THR A 108 19.14 -13.19 3.64
CA THR A 108 17.93 -13.99 3.38
C THR A 108 18.08 -15.34 4.09
N ILE A 109 17.13 -15.68 4.96
CA ILE A 109 17.05 -17.00 5.58
C ILE A 109 15.97 -17.79 4.83
N ARG A 110 16.33 -18.94 4.27
CA ARG A 110 15.38 -19.87 3.64
C ARG A 110 15.19 -21.05 4.59
N VAL A 111 13.94 -21.32 4.94
CA VAL A 111 13.56 -22.51 5.71
C VAL A 111 12.64 -23.34 4.81
N GLN A 112 13.05 -24.57 4.53
CA GLN A 112 12.19 -25.57 3.90
C GLN A 112 11.86 -26.62 4.95
N THR A 113 10.59 -26.71 5.32
CA THR A 113 10.06 -27.82 6.12
C THR A 113 9.40 -28.81 5.17
N SER A 114 10.06 -29.94 4.94
CA SER A 114 9.44 -31.11 4.34
C SER A 114 8.70 -31.88 5.43
N THR A 115 7.40 -31.62 5.58
CA THR A 115 6.55 -32.49 6.41
C THR A 115 6.22 -33.73 5.57
N SER A 116 7.06 -34.76 5.68
CA SER A 116 6.69 -36.10 5.25
C SER A 116 5.52 -36.56 6.13
N VAL A 117 4.31 -36.54 5.59
CA VAL A 117 3.17 -37.18 6.24
C VAL A 117 3.33 -38.67 5.98
N GLU A 118 4.00 -39.39 6.90
CA GLU A 118 3.88 -40.84 6.97
C GLU A 118 2.39 -41.15 7.18
N SER A 119 1.79 -41.71 6.13
CA SER A 119 0.45 -42.25 6.19
C SER A 119 0.54 -43.54 7.00
N VAL A 120 0.09 -43.49 8.25
CA VAL A 120 -0.13 -44.69 9.05
C VAL A 120 -1.33 -45.41 8.44
N GLU A 121 -1.08 -46.34 7.52
CA GLU A 121 -2.04 -47.41 7.21
C GLU A 121 -2.18 -48.27 8.48
N LYS A 122 -3.37 -48.21 9.09
CA LYS A 122 -3.82 -49.23 10.04
C LYS A 122 -4.52 -50.33 9.24
N GLU A 123 -3.92 -51.51 9.21
CA GLU A 123 -4.65 -52.78 9.10
C GLU A 123 -5.00 -53.32 10.50
#